data_AF-A0A6G7BMS0-F1
#
_entry.id   AF-A0A6G7BMS0-F1
#
_cell.length_a   1.000
_cell.length_b   1.000
_cell.length_c   1.000
_cell.angle_alpha   90.00
_cell.angle_beta   90.00
_cell.angle_gamma   90.00
#
_symmetry.space_group_name_H-M   'P 1'
#
loop_
_entity.id
_entity.type
_entity.pdbx_description
1 polymer ?
#
loop_
_entity_poly.entity_id
_entity_poly.type
_entity_poly.pdbx_seq_one_letter_code
_entity_poly.pdbx_strand_id
1 'polypeptide(L)' 'SVAAPQPHATTSEKSSAPKAKFDWRDALNLESQLTEDEIMIRDAFYAYCQEKLMPRIILANRNETFDR' A
#
# COMPACT_ATOMS: atom_id res chain seq x y z
N SER A 1 -54.85 1.89 -32.49
CA SER A 1 -54.86 2.23 -31.05
C SER A 1 -55.38 1.02 -30.30
N VAL A 2 -54.68 0.39 -29.35
CA VAL A 2 -53.98 0.93 -28.18
C VAL A 2 -52.82 -0.01 -27.80
N ALA A 3 -51.79 0.57 -27.19
CA ALA A 3 -50.54 -0.06 -26.78
C ALA A 3 -50.59 -0.73 -25.38
N ALA A 4 -49.76 -1.78 -25.22
CA ALA A 4 -49.02 -2.21 -24.01
C ALA A 4 -49.83 -2.79 -22.80
N PRO A 5 -49.23 -3.62 -21.90
CA PRO A 5 -47.79 -3.72 -21.62
C PRO A 5 -47.18 -5.14 -21.54
N GLN A 6 -45.87 -5.20 -21.78
CA GLN A 6 -44.99 -6.36 -21.63
C GLN A 6 -44.60 -6.56 -20.15
N PRO A 7 -44.61 -7.79 -19.59
CA PRO A 7 -44.23 -8.03 -18.21
C PRO A 7 -42.88 -8.76 -18.14
N HIS A 8 -41.79 -8.05 -17.87
CA HIS A 8 -40.77 -8.49 -16.90
C HIS A 8 -39.69 -7.44 -16.80
N ALA A 9 -39.52 -6.94 -15.58
CA ALA A 9 -38.49 -6.02 -15.20
C ALA A 9 -37.11 -6.61 -15.54
N THR A 10 -36.33 -5.87 -16.32
CA THR A 10 -34.88 -6.02 -16.34
C THR A 10 -34.37 -5.57 -14.97
N THR A 11 -34.07 -6.53 -14.10
CA THR A 11 -33.31 -6.29 -12.88
C THR A 11 -31.96 -5.73 -13.31
N SER A 12 -31.79 -4.41 -13.19
CA SER A 12 -30.50 -3.75 -13.37
C SER A 12 -29.56 -4.25 -12.27
N GLU A 13 -28.76 -5.25 -12.59
CA GLU A 13 -27.60 -5.64 -11.77
C GLU A 13 -26.65 -4.45 -11.72
N LYS A 14 -26.72 -3.68 -10.63
CA LYS A 14 -25.67 -2.72 -10.29
C LYS A 14 -24.39 -3.52 -10.08
N SER A 15 -23.47 -3.45 -11.02
CA SER A 15 -22.10 -3.91 -10.79
C SER A 15 -21.51 -3.05 -9.66
N SER A 16 -21.47 -3.62 -8.46
CA SER A 16 -20.72 -3.02 -7.36
C SER A 16 -19.26 -3.00 -7.78
N ALA A 17 -18.70 -1.82 -8.00
CA ALA A 17 -17.26 -1.67 -8.14
C ALA A 17 -16.57 -2.34 -6.93
N PRO A 18 -15.44 -3.03 -7.13
CA PRO A 18 -14.73 -3.66 -6.02
C PRO A 18 -14.31 -2.57 -5.03
N LYS A 19 -14.57 -2.82 -3.74
CA LYS A 19 -14.15 -1.91 -2.66
C LYS A 19 -12.62 -1.89 -2.59
N ALA A 20 -12.03 -0.70 -2.47
CA ALA A 20 -10.60 -0.55 -2.25
C ALA A 20 -10.18 -1.26 -0.97
N LYS A 21 -9.07 -2.00 -1.02
CA LYS A 21 -8.47 -2.63 0.17
C LYS A 21 -7.77 -1.56 0.98
N PHE A 22 -8.12 -1.44 2.25
CA PHE A 22 -7.48 -0.52 3.18
C PHE A 22 -6.31 -1.21 3.89
N ASP A 23 -5.10 -0.65 3.78
CA ASP A 23 -3.94 -1.05 4.58
C ASP A 23 -3.70 -0.01 5.67
N TRP A 24 -3.64 -0.43 6.93
CA TRP A 24 -3.36 0.47 8.05
C TRP A 24 -1.89 0.94 8.09
N ARG A 25 -0.98 0.19 7.46
CA ARG A 25 0.44 0.57 7.33
C ARG A 25 0.65 1.63 6.25
N ASP A 26 -0.28 1.71 5.30
CA ASP A 26 -0.28 2.70 4.23
C ASP A 26 -1.72 3.20 3.94
N ALA A 27 -2.27 3.94 4.90
CA ALA A 27 -3.66 4.40 4.85
C ALA A 27 -3.99 5.31 3.65
N LEU A 28 -2.96 5.94 3.06
CA LEU A 28 -3.08 6.87 1.94
C LEU A 28 -2.57 6.29 0.61
N ASN A 29 -2.22 5.01 0.58
CA ASN A 29 -1.67 4.33 -0.60
C ASN A 29 -0.47 5.10 -1.20
N LEU A 30 0.43 5.57 -0.33
CA LEU A 30 1.65 6.27 -0.69
C LEU A 30 2.49 5.45 -1.67
N GLU A 31 2.44 4.12 -1.58
CA GLU A 31 3.12 3.21 -2.52
C GLU A 31 2.83 3.55 -3.98
N SER A 32 1.58 3.90 -4.29
CA SER A 32 1.16 4.21 -5.66
C SER A 32 1.62 5.57 -6.17
N GLN A 33 2.12 6.43 -5.29
CA GLN A 33 2.60 7.77 -5.64
C GLN A 33 4.11 7.81 -5.90
N LEU A 34 4.82 6.72 -5.60
CA LEU A 34 6.26 6.59 -5.79
C LEU A 34 6.58 6.09 -7.20
N THR A 35 7.67 6.61 -7.74
CA THR A 35 8.29 6.07 -8.96
C THR A 35 9.05 4.78 -8.66
N GLU A 36 9.33 3.99 -9.71
CA GLU A 36 10.09 2.74 -9.57
C GLU A 36 11.49 2.98 -8.97
N ASP A 37 12.16 4.06 -9.38
CA ASP A 37 13.46 4.44 -8.82
C ASP A 37 13.38 4.77 -7.32
N GLU A 38 12.35 5.49 -6.88
CA GLU A 38 12.15 5.80 -5.45
C GLU A 38 11.86 4.56 -4.63
N ILE A 39 11.07 3.62 -5.18
CA ILE A 39 10.81 2.31 -4.56
C ILE A 39 12.12 1.52 -4.43
N MET A 40 12.91 1.44 -5.50
CA MET A 40 14.19 0.73 -5.50
C MET A 40 15.16 1.32 -4.47
N ILE A 41 15.27 2.65 -4.41
CA ILE A 41 16.12 3.34 -3.44
C ILE A 41 15.64 3.02 -2.02
N ARG A 42 14.34 3.18 -1.72
CA ARG A 42 13.77 2.87 -0.41
C ARG A 42 14.08 1.45 0.03
N ASP A 43 13.87 0.48 -0.85
CA ASP A 43 14.05 -0.94 -0.53
C ASP A 43 15.52 -1.27 -0.29
N ALA A 44 16.44 -0.68 -1.06
CA ALA A 44 17.88 -0.80 -0.85
C ALA A 44 18.32 -0.20 0.49
N PHE A 45 17.82 0.98 0.85
CA PHE A 45 18.09 1.60 2.14
C PHE A 45 17.52 0.77 3.30
N TYR A 46 16.30 0.25 3.15
CA TYR A 46 15.69 -0.61 4.16
C TYR A 46 16.53 -1.87 4.40
N ALA A 47 16.95 -2.56 3.33
CA ALA A 47 17.82 -3.73 3.44
C ALA A 47 19.13 -3.41 4.18
N TYR A 48 19.79 -2.31 3.84
CA TYR A 48 21.00 -1.86 4.54
C TYR A 48 20.75 -1.61 6.04
N CYS A 49 19.66 -0.92 6.39
CA CYS A 49 19.30 -0.68 7.79
C CYS A 49 19.10 -1.99 8.56
N GLN A 50 18.40 -2.96 7.96
CA GLN A 50 18.13 -4.24 8.61
C GLN A 50 19.39 -5.11 8.75
N GLU A 51 20.22 -5.19 7.71
CA GLU A 51 21.40 -6.05 7.73
C GLU A 51 22.57 -5.44 8.50
N LYS A 52 22.73 -4.12 8.42
CA LYS A 52 23.91 -3.42 8.93
C LYS A 52 23.62 -2.68 10.21
N LEU A 53 22.49 -1.97 10.36
CA LEU A 53 22.26 -1.10 11.52
C LEU A 53 21.58 -1.83 12.68
N MET A 54 20.52 -2.59 12.41
CA MET A 54 19.76 -3.31 13.44
C MET A 54 20.59 -4.20 14.37
N PRO A 55 21.56 -5.01 13.91
CA PRO A 55 22.27 -5.91 14.83
C PRO A 55 23.15 -5.18 15.85
N ARG A 56 23.60 -3.95 15.55
CA ARG A 56 24.51 -3.19 16.42
C ARG A 56 23.84 -2.10 17.23
N ILE A 57 22.64 -1.64 16.85
CA ILE A 57 22.06 -0.40 17.40
C ILE A 57 21.85 -0.45 18.93
N ILE A 58 21.49 -1.60 19.49
CA ILE A 58 21.25 -1.73 20.93
C ILE A 58 22.54 -1.52 21.73
N LEU A 59 23.63 -2.17 21.32
CA LEU A 59 24.91 -2.06 22.01
C LEU A 59 25.56 -0.70 21.75
N ALA A 60 25.50 -0.23 20.50
CA ALA A 60 26.01 1.08 20.09
C ALA A 60 25.32 2.21 20.85
N ASN A 61 23.99 2.17 21.01
CA ASN A 61 23.24 3.15 21.79
C ASN A 61 23.60 3.12 23.28
N ARG A 62 23.73 1.92 23.88
CA ARG A 62 24.13 1.77 25.29
C ARG A 62 25.51 2.32 25.58
N ASN A 63 26.43 2.21 24.63
CA ASN A 63 27.83 2.58 24.79
C ASN A 63 28.18 3.89 24.06
N GLU A 64 27.18 4.65 23.59
CA GLU A 64 27.34 5.92 22.86
C GLU A 64 28.40 5.85 21.74
N THR A 65 28.44 4.72 21.03
CA THR A 65 29.43 4.45 19.97
C THR A 65 28.80 4.70 18.61
N PHE A 66 29.48 5.49 17.76
CA PHE A 66 29.00 5.86 16.44
C PHE A 66 30.08 5.59 15.39
N ASP A 67 29.68 4.96 14.28
CA ASP A 67 30.53 4.87 13.09
C ASP A 67 30.68 6.28 12.49
N ARG A 68 31.91 6.81 12.44
CA ARG A 68 32.25 8.13 11.88
C ARG A 68 32.95 8.01 10.53
#